data_AF-A0A4P6PUQ7-F1
#
_entry.id   AF-A0A4P6PUQ7-F1
#
_cell.length_a   1.000
_cell.length_b   1.000
_cell.length_c   1.000
_cell.angle_alpha   90.00
_cell.angle_beta   90.00
_cell.angle_gamma   90.00
#
_symmetry.space_group_name_H-M   'P 1'
#
loop_
_entity.id
_entity.type
_entity.pdbx_description
1 polymer ?
#
loop_
_entity_poly.entity_id
_entity_poly.type
_entity_poly.pdbx_seq_one_letter_code
_entity_poly.pdbx_strand_id
1 'polypeptide(L)'
;MNRAACALTVRGYTPPPPPRGDYERVVELTLEHREWDIAYDADNDGRILFQAVHAAAGVAVAARDVRLLAALLRTAEEALR
;
A
#
# COMPACT_ATOMS: atom_id res chain seq x y z
N MET A 1 -8.21 -4.30 -33.25
CA MET A 1 -8.70 -3.71 -31.98
C MET A 1 -7.50 -3.32 -31.15
N ASN A 2 -7.29 -2.01 -30.97
CA ASN A 2 -6.18 -1.42 -30.24
C ASN A 2 -6.25 -1.77 -28.75
N ARG A 3 -5.27 -2.54 -28.25
CA ARG A 3 -4.87 -2.45 -26.85
C ARG A 3 -3.61 -1.60 -26.81
N ALA A 4 -3.78 -0.30 -26.55
CA ALA A 4 -2.68 0.56 -26.17
C ALA A 4 -2.07 -0.02 -24.89
N ALA A 5 -0.96 -0.75 -25.06
CA ALA A 5 -0.10 -1.12 -23.96
C ALA A 5 0.41 0.18 -23.36
N CYS A 6 0.00 0.49 -22.13
CA CYS A 6 0.53 1.62 -21.39
C CYS A 6 2.02 1.34 -21.14
N ALA A 7 2.88 1.89 -22.00
CA ALA A 7 4.31 1.81 -21.89
C ALA A 7 4.76 2.76 -20.76
N LEU A 8 4.61 2.33 -19.51
CA LEU A 8 5.33 2.92 -18.39
C LEU A 8 6.76 2.39 -18.41
N THR A 9 7.60 3.13 -19.14
CA THR A 9 9.05 3.06 -18.99
C THR A 9 9.42 3.65 -17.63
N VAL A 10 9.53 2.80 -16.61
CA VAL A 10 10.19 3.17 -15.35
C VAL A 10 11.39 2.24 -15.23
N ARG A 11 12.60 2.80 -15.38
CA ARG A 11 13.82 2.10 -14.97
C ARG A 11 13.60 1.60 -13.55
N GLY A 12 13.62 0.28 -13.39
CA GLY A 12 13.19 -0.42 -12.17
C GLY A 12 13.84 0.16 -10.92
N TYR A 13 13.08 1.01 -10.22
CA TYR A 13 13.36 1.34 -8.85
C TYR A 13 12.79 0.19 -8.02
N THR A 14 13.68 -0.57 -7.39
CA THR A 14 13.28 -1.51 -6.34
C THR A 14 13.31 -0.72 -5.04
N PRO A 15 12.16 -0.45 -4.40
CA PRO A 15 12.15 0.20 -3.10
C PRO A 15 13.00 -0.59 -2.11
N PRO A 16 13.63 0.07 -1.13
CA PRO A 16 14.45 -0.62 -0.13
C PRO A 16 13.59 -1.68 0.58
N PRO A 17 14.16 -2.84 0.90
CA PRO A 17 13.43 -3.85 1.66
C PRO A 17 13.00 -3.23 3.00
N PRO A 18 11.76 -3.50 3.44
CA PRO A 18 11.28 -2.94 4.69
C PRO A 18 12.06 -3.54 5.87
N PRO A 19 12.06 -2.87 7.03
CA PRO A 19 12.64 -3.42 8.25
C PRO A 19 12.15 -4.84 8.52
N ARG A 20 13.00 -5.66 9.14
CA ARG A 20 12.69 -7.07 9.42
C ARG A 20 11.40 -7.16 10.26
N GLY A 21 10.41 -7.93 9.77
CA GLY A 21 9.09 -8.06 10.40
C GLY A 21 7.99 -7.20 9.74
N ASP A 22 8.35 -6.10 9.09
CA ASP A 22 7.36 -5.21 8.47
C ASP A 22 6.81 -5.79 7.16
N TYR A 23 7.63 -6.56 6.42
CA TYR A 23 7.14 -7.29 5.25
C TYR A 23 6.10 -8.34 5.62
N GLU A 24 6.41 -9.17 6.64
CA GLU A 24 5.48 -10.17 7.14
C GLU A 24 4.18 -9.51 7.61
N ARG A 25 4.28 -8.34 8.25
CA ARG A 25 3.11 -7.59 8.70
C ARG A 25 2.28 -7.03 7.55
N VAL A 26 2.90 -6.54 6.48
CA VAL A 26 2.18 -6.12 5.26
C VAL A 26 1.43 -7.31 4.66
N VAL A 27 2.06 -8.48 4.55
CA VAL A 27 1.41 -9.69 4.04
C VAL A 27 0.21 -10.09 4.90
N GLU A 28 0.34 -10.07 6.22
CA GLU A 28 -0.77 -10.33 7.14
C GLU A 28 -1.94 -9.36 6.91
N LEU A 29 -1.66 -8.06 6.80
CA LEU A 29 -2.68 -7.04 6.55
C LEU A 29 -3.36 -7.25 5.18
N THR A 30 -2.61 -7.58 4.13
CA THR A 30 -3.19 -7.86 2.80
C THR A 30 -4.14 -9.06 2.84
N LEU A 31 -3.86 -10.06 3.68
CA LEU A 31 -4.72 -11.23 3.83
C LEU A 31 -5.97 -10.95 4.68
N GLU A 32 -5.84 -10.09 5.70
CA GLU A 32 -6.92 -9.67 6.60
C GLU A 32 -7.91 -8.73 5.90
N HIS A 33 -7.40 -7.78 5.10
CA HIS A 33 -8.17 -6.69 4.50
C HIS A 33 -8.30 -6.88 2.98
N ARG A 34 -9.04 -7.92 2.54
CA ARG A 34 -9.09 -8.35 1.13
C ARG A 34 -9.59 -7.32 0.11
N GLU A 35 -10.36 -6.33 0.56
CA GLU A 35 -10.90 -5.27 -0.29
C GLU A 35 -9.89 -4.12 -0.51
N TRP A 36 -8.77 -4.16 0.21
CA TRP A 36 -7.70 -3.18 0.15
C TRP A 36 -6.50 -3.71 -0.63
N ASP A 37 -5.98 -2.89 -1.54
CA ASP A 37 -4.67 -3.10 -2.15
C ASP A 37 -3.60 -2.47 -1.24
N ILE A 38 -2.74 -3.29 -0.64
CA ILE A 38 -1.76 -2.86 0.37
C ILE A 38 -0.35 -3.08 -0.17
N ALA A 39 0.45 -2.02 -0.14
CA ALA A 39 1.82 -2.04 -0.62
C ALA A 39 2.73 -1.16 0.25
N TYR A 40 4.03 -1.24 -0.01
CA TYR A 40 5.00 -0.25 0.45
C TYR A 40 5.77 0.30 -0.75
N ASP A 41 6.13 1.56 -0.66
CA ASP A 41 6.96 2.26 -1.65
C ASP A 41 7.97 3.15 -0.90
N ALA A 42 8.78 3.91 -1.63
CA ALA A 42 9.60 4.97 -1.08
C ALA A 42 8.98 6.35 -1.39
N ASP A 43 8.97 7.23 -0.40
CA ASP A 43 8.62 8.64 -0.60
C ASP A 43 9.73 9.40 -1.36
N ASN A 44 9.53 10.70 -1.61
CA ASN A 44 10.49 11.54 -2.31
C ASN A 44 11.86 11.64 -1.63
N ASP A 45 11.94 11.33 -0.32
CA ASP A 45 13.18 11.30 0.46
C ASP A 45 13.81 9.90 0.50
N GLY A 46 13.25 8.93 -0.22
CA GLY A 46 13.69 7.54 -0.23
C GLY A 46 13.28 6.75 1.03
N ARG A 47 12.36 7.28 1.85
CA ARG A 47 11.90 6.64 3.08
C ARG A 47 10.70 5.76 2.79
N ILE A 48 10.61 4.62 3.48
CA ILE A 48 9.51 3.69 3.29
C ILE A 48 8.18 4.36 3.68
N LEU A 49 7.21 4.21 2.80
CA LEU A 49 5.82 4.59 2.97
C LEU A 49 4.97 3.35 2.75
N PHE A 50 4.18 2.98 3.77
CA PHE A 50 3.17 1.93 3.64
C PHE A 50 1.86 2.59 3.23
N GLN A 51 1.17 2.00 2.26
CA GLN A 51 -0.06 2.54 1.71
C GLN A 51 -1.09 1.45 1.48
N ALA A 52 -2.37 1.81 1.61
CA ALA A 52 -3.49 0.95 1.30
C ALA A 52 -4.57 1.72 0.52
N VAL A 53 -5.13 1.10 -0.50
CA VAL A 53 -6.14 1.70 -1.38
C VAL A 53 -7.39 0.82 -1.46
N HIS A 54 -8.54 1.39 -1.17
CA HIS A 54 -9.85 0.76 -1.36
C HIS A 54 -10.50 1.30 -2.64
N ALA A 55 -10.20 0.69 -3.78
CA ALA A 55 -10.55 1.22 -5.10
C ALA A 55 -12.06 1.45 -5.30
N ALA A 56 -12.91 0.55 -4.79
CA ALA A 56 -14.36 0.65 -4.94
C ALA A 56 -14.97 1.82 -4.15
N ALA A 57 -14.29 2.30 -3.09
CA ALA A 57 -14.77 3.38 -2.23
C ALA A 57 -14.04 4.71 -2.47
N GLY A 58 -12.99 4.71 -3.29
CA GLY A 58 -12.17 5.91 -3.53
C GLY A 58 -11.39 6.38 -2.30
N VAL A 59 -11.05 5.48 -1.37
CA VAL A 59 -10.32 5.79 -0.14
C VAL A 59 -8.88 5.29 -0.23
N ALA A 60 -7.94 6.10 0.24
CA ALA A 60 -6.55 5.72 0.40
C ALA A 60 -6.03 6.17 1.78
N VAL A 61 -5.22 5.34 2.41
CA VAL A 61 -4.51 5.66 3.65
C VAL A 61 -3.03 5.33 3.49
N ALA A 62 -2.17 6.13 4.13
CA ALA A 62 -0.73 5.91 4.09
C ALA A 62 -0.08 6.29 5.42
N ALA A 63 0.96 5.57 5.80
CA ALA A 63 1.73 5.80 7.02
C ALA A 63 3.19 5.41 6.85
N ARG A 64 4.07 6.04 7.63
CA ARG A 64 5.51 5.68 7.71
C ARG A 64 5.78 4.50 8.66
N ASP A 65 4.75 3.99 9.32
CA ASP A 65 4.83 2.89 10.28
C ASP A 65 3.69 1.91 9.99
N VAL A 66 4.00 0.62 9.91
CA VAL A 66 3.03 -0.43 9.54
C VAL A 66 1.95 -0.63 10.61
N ARG A 67 2.24 -0.35 11.89
CA ARG A 67 1.24 -0.41 12.97
C ARG A 67 0.27 0.77 12.87
N LEU A 68 0.77 1.95 12.48
CA LEU A 68 -0.08 3.09 12.19
C LEU A 68 -0.95 2.84 10.95
N LEU A 69 -0.40 2.21 9.90
CA LEU A 69 -1.20 1.79 8.75
C LEU A 69 -2.34 0.87 9.18
N ALA A 70 -2.06 -0.15 10.01
CA ALA A 70 -3.08 -1.06 10.53
C ALA A 70 -4.18 -0.33 11.34
N ALA A 71 -3.81 0.70 12.10
CA ALA A 71 -4.80 1.53 12.80
C ALA A 71 -5.67 2.33 11.82
N LEU A 72 -5.06 2.96 10.82
CA LEU A 72 -5.77 3.73 9.80
C LEU A 72 -6.71 2.85 8.97
N LEU A 73 -6.31 1.64 8.63
CA LEU A 73 -7.14 0.66 7.92
C LEU A 73 -8.43 0.38 8.69
N ARG A 74 -8.32 0.01 9.97
CA ARG A 74 -9.50 -0.25 10.81
C ARG A 74 -10.42 0.95 10.91
N THR A 75 -9.87 2.15 11.11
CA THR A 75 -10.67 3.39 11.15
C THR A 75 -11.34 3.69 9.80
N ALA A 76 -10.66 3.44 8.69
CA ALA A 76 -11.24 3.64 7.36
C ALA A 76 -12.37 2.64 7.10
N GLU A 77 -12.18 1.37 7.47
CA GLU A 77 -13.24 0.35 7.38
C GLU A 77 -14.46 0.67 8.24
N GLU A 78 -14.24 1.19 9.45
CA GLU A 78 -15.33 1.67 10.31
C GLU A 78 -16.12 2.82 9.66
N ALA A 79 -15.44 3.71 8.94
CA ALA A 79 -16.07 4.83 8.23
C ALA A 79 -16.78 4.43 6.93
N LEU A 80 -16.46 3.25 6.36
CA LEU A 80 -17.06 2.72 5.15
C LEU A 80 -18.31 1.86 5.40
N ARG A 81 -18.58 1.52 6.66
CA ARG A 81 -19.79 0.81 7.10
C ARG A 81 -20.97 1.76 7.27
#